data_AF-A0A225W311-F1
#
_entry.id   AF-A0A225W311-F1
#
_cell.length_a   1.000
_cell.length_b   1.000
_cell.length_c   1.000
_cell.angle_alpha   90.00
_cell.angle_beta   90.00
_cell.angle_gamma   90.00
#
_symmetry.space_group_name_H-M   'P 1'
#
loop_
_entity.id
_entity.type
_entity.pdbx_description
1 polymer ?
#
loop_
_entity_poly.entity_id
_entity_poly.type
_entity_poly.pdbx_seq_one_letter_code
_entity_poly.pdbx_strand_id
1 'polypeptide(L)'
;MLGVSKVALFCLSALMLTWMSEVSAYCPNGCNAQGTCGKNDKCTCYTRQDQEDETIIYPAFKGADCSLRTCPFGNAWVQVPSATNAGHDLAECSNRGNCDYSTGHCTCYPGYEGKACERTECPNNCNARGICLTLAAIIAGAPVVPGPYAAWDGVKQMGCYCDQGYRGPDCSLKECPSGNDVLLAFGQDQGRDCGGRGKCNYETGECECFPGYYGTACDSQTTVN
;
A
#
# COMPACT_ATOMS: atom_id res chain seq x y z
N MET A 1 -15.88 -86.67 -1.58
CA MET A 1 -15.55 -85.92 -2.80
C MET A 1 -16.83 -85.24 -3.30
N LEU A 2 -17.14 -84.05 -2.78
CA LEU A 2 -18.22 -83.21 -3.30
C LEU A 2 -17.58 -82.23 -4.29
N GLY A 3 -17.70 -82.54 -5.58
CA GLY A 3 -17.15 -81.72 -6.65
C GLY A 3 -17.96 -80.45 -6.80
N VAL A 4 -17.41 -79.32 -6.34
CA VAL A 4 -17.93 -78.00 -6.67
C VAL A 4 -17.82 -77.84 -8.19
N SER A 5 -18.96 -77.71 -8.87
CA SER A 5 -19.00 -77.54 -10.32
C SER A 5 -18.20 -76.30 -10.72
N LYS A 6 -17.28 -76.43 -11.70
CA LYS A 6 -16.49 -75.31 -12.25
C LYS A 6 -17.39 -74.15 -12.73
N VAL A 7 -18.65 -74.44 -13.05
CA VAL A 7 -19.68 -73.46 -13.44
C VAL A 7 -20.12 -72.58 -12.26
N ALA A 8 -20.23 -73.14 -11.06
CA ALA A 8 -20.63 -72.39 -9.86
C ALA A 8 -19.55 -71.40 -9.40
N LEU A 9 -18.27 -71.75 -9.59
CA LEU A 9 -17.14 -70.87 -9.27
C LEU A 9 -17.06 -69.68 -10.24
N PHE A 10 -17.33 -69.90 -11.53
CA PHE A 10 -17.35 -68.85 -12.55
C PHE A 10 -18.53 -67.86 -12.38
N CYS A 11 -19.71 -68.34 -11.93
CA CYS A 11 -20.84 -67.46 -11.65
C CYS A 11 -20.60 -66.56 -10.43
N LEU A 12 -19.95 -67.05 -9.38
CA LEU A 12 -19.61 -66.25 -8.20
C LEU A 12 -18.55 -65.18 -8.48
N SER A 13 -17.57 -65.47 -9.35
CA SER A 13 -16.60 -64.45 -9.78
C SER A 13 -17.20 -63.41 -10.73
N ALA A 14 -18.18 -63.78 -11.56
CA ALA A 14 -18.86 -62.85 -12.47
C ALA A 14 -19.82 -61.89 -11.74
N LEU A 15 -20.39 -62.30 -10.61
CA LEU A 15 -21.25 -61.47 -9.76
C LEU A 15 -20.49 -60.42 -8.92
N MET A 16 -19.17 -60.57 -8.73
CA MET A 16 -18.35 -59.53 -8.09
C MET A 16 -17.87 -58.43 -9.06
N LEU A 17 -17.98 -58.64 -10.38
CA LEU A 17 -17.54 -57.68 -11.41
C LEU A 17 -18.59 -56.61 -11.75
N THR A 18 -19.79 -56.66 -11.18
CA THR A 18 -20.87 -55.68 -11.44
C THR A 18 -20.99 -54.58 -10.39
N TRP A 19 -20.03 -54.47 -9.46
CA TRP A 19 -19.90 -53.31 -8.57
C TRP A 19 -19.04 -52.24 -9.23
N MET A 20 -19.45 -51.79 -10.42
CA MET A 20 -18.94 -50.54 -10.97
C MET A 20 -19.65 -49.43 -10.22
N SER A 21 -19.06 -49.00 -9.09
CA SER A 21 -19.45 -47.74 -8.45
C SER A 21 -19.34 -46.64 -9.51
N GLU A 22 -20.47 -46.02 -9.87
CA GLU A 22 -20.47 -44.81 -10.68
C GLU A 22 -19.64 -43.77 -9.96
N VAL A 23 -18.43 -43.50 -10.45
CA VAL A 23 -17.62 -42.38 -9.97
C VAL A 23 -18.20 -41.14 -10.62
N SER A 24 -19.18 -40.51 -9.96
CA SER A 24 -19.57 -39.15 -10.31
C SER A 24 -18.40 -38.25 -9.96
N ALA A 25 -17.70 -37.77 -10.98
CA ALA A 25 -16.78 -36.67 -10.79
C ALA A 25 -17.61 -35.48 -10.29
N TYR A 26 -17.31 -35.04 -9.09
CA TYR A 26 -17.90 -33.88 -8.46
C TYR A 26 -16.82 -32.82 -8.37
N CYS A 27 -17.20 -31.54 -8.46
CA CYS A 27 -16.23 -30.47 -8.32
C CYS A 27 -15.37 -30.66 -7.06
N PRO A 28 -14.04 -30.47 -7.15
CA PRO A 28 -13.13 -30.61 -6.03
C PRO A 28 -13.68 -29.89 -4.80
N ASN A 29 -13.82 -30.62 -3.69
CA ASN A 29 -14.33 -30.12 -2.40
C ASN A 29 -15.63 -29.28 -2.51
N GLY A 30 -16.49 -29.54 -3.50
CA GLY A 30 -17.72 -28.77 -3.74
C GLY A 30 -17.48 -27.28 -3.98
N CYS A 31 -16.36 -26.92 -4.61
CA CYS A 31 -15.91 -25.54 -4.75
C CYS A 31 -15.83 -24.79 -3.41
N ASN A 32 -15.63 -25.51 -2.31
CA ASN A 32 -15.57 -25.03 -0.93
C ASN A 32 -16.74 -24.12 -0.54
N ALA A 33 -17.91 -24.27 -1.20
CA ALA A 33 -19.03 -23.32 -1.13
C ALA A 33 -18.66 -21.85 -1.43
N GLN A 34 -17.55 -21.63 -2.12
CA GLN A 34 -17.03 -20.33 -2.57
C GLN A 34 -17.03 -20.19 -4.10
N GLY A 35 -17.83 -21.01 -4.77
CA GLY A 35 -17.96 -20.99 -6.22
C GLY A 35 -19.11 -21.85 -6.71
N THR A 36 -19.35 -21.78 -8.01
CA THR A 36 -20.31 -22.63 -8.72
C THR A 36 -19.59 -23.73 -9.50
N CYS A 37 -20.12 -24.94 -9.40
CA CYS A 37 -19.60 -26.09 -10.15
C CYS A 37 -20.09 -26.02 -11.60
N GLY A 38 -19.16 -25.94 -12.55
CA GLY A 38 -19.45 -25.88 -13.98
C GLY A 38 -19.24 -27.21 -14.70
N LYS A 39 -19.31 -27.17 -16.03
CA LYS A 39 -19.00 -28.32 -16.89
C LYS A 39 -17.53 -28.74 -16.70
N ASN A 40 -17.26 -30.05 -16.79
CA ASN A 40 -15.94 -30.65 -16.60
C ASN A 40 -15.38 -30.47 -15.17
N ASP A 41 -16.25 -30.44 -14.16
CA ASP A 41 -15.88 -30.39 -12.74
C ASP A 41 -14.98 -29.21 -12.36
N LYS A 42 -15.11 -28.12 -13.14
CA LYS A 42 -14.36 -26.90 -12.94
C LYS A 42 -15.15 -25.94 -12.09
N CYS A 43 -14.57 -25.53 -10.97
CA CYS A 43 -15.11 -24.48 -10.14
C CYS A 43 -14.94 -23.10 -10.78
N THR A 44 -16.01 -22.31 -10.77
CA THR A 44 -15.97 -20.86 -11.02
C THR A 44 -16.10 -20.16 -9.68
N CYS A 45 -15.02 -19.60 -9.17
CA CYS A 45 -15.00 -18.98 -7.85
C CYS A 45 -15.74 -17.65 -7.81
N TYR A 46 -16.33 -17.34 -6.65
CA TYR A 46 -17.02 -16.07 -6.43
C TYR A 46 -16.06 -14.89 -6.50
N THR A 47 -16.58 -13.76 -6.97
CA THR A 47 -15.85 -12.51 -7.12
C THR A 47 -15.95 -11.66 -5.86
N ARG A 48 -15.06 -10.69 -5.74
CA ARG A 48 -15.11 -9.68 -4.67
C ARG A 48 -16.40 -8.86 -4.79
N GLN A 49 -16.98 -8.51 -3.64
CA GLN A 49 -18.14 -7.60 -3.54
C GLN A 49 -17.77 -6.26 -2.90
N ASP A 50 -16.55 -6.13 -2.38
CA ASP A 50 -16.05 -4.98 -1.64
C ASP A 50 -15.30 -3.97 -2.53
N GLN A 51 -15.51 -4.02 -3.84
CA GLN A 51 -14.83 -3.14 -4.79
C GLN A 51 -15.62 -1.84 -4.92
N GLU A 52 -14.93 -0.70 -4.82
CA GLU A 52 -15.52 0.63 -4.98
C GLU A 52 -15.91 0.92 -6.44
N ASP A 53 -15.29 0.21 -7.39
CA ASP A 53 -15.57 0.29 -8.82
C ASP A 53 -16.14 -1.04 -9.32
N GLU A 54 -17.41 -1.03 -9.71
CA GLU A 54 -18.14 -2.19 -10.23
C GLU A 54 -17.56 -2.75 -11.55
N THR A 55 -16.74 -1.97 -12.26
CA THR A 55 -16.09 -2.41 -13.49
C THR A 55 -14.85 -3.28 -13.24
N ILE A 56 -14.34 -3.28 -12.00
CA ILE A 56 -13.17 -4.05 -11.59
C ILE A 56 -13.62 -5.38 -10.97
N ILE A 57 -13.55 -6.45 -11.77
CA ILE A 57 -14.00 -7.79 -11.36
C ILE A 57 -12.80 -8.71 -11.13
N TYR A 58 -12.47 -8.94 -9.86
CA TYR A 58 -11.50 -9.94 -9.44
C TYR A 58 -12.12 -11.08 -8.65
N PRO A 59 -11.59 -12.32 -8.77
CA PRO A 59 -12.02 -13.43 -7.94
C PRO A 59 -11.72 -13.13 -6.46
N ALA A 60 -12.65 -13.42 -5.56
CA ALA A 60 -12.43 -13.40 -4.10
C ALA A 60 -11.73 -14.67 -3.60
N PHE A 61 -11.86 -15.75 -4.38
CA PHE A 61 -11.28 -17.05 -4.11
C PHE A 61 -10.64 -17.64 -5.36
N LYS A 62 -9.63 -18.47 -5.19
CA LYS A 62 -8.89 -19.14 -6.26
C LYS A 62 -8.52 -20.57 -5.88
N GLY A 63 -7.84 -21.25 -6.79
CA GLY A 63 -7.50 -22.67 -6.67
C GLY A 63 -8.53 -23.55 -7.35
N ALA A 64 -8.29 -24.87 -7.33
CA ALA A 64 -9.14 -25.84 -8.02
C ALA A 64 -10.54 -25.95 -7.38
N ASP A 65 -10.64 -25.71 -6.08
CA ASP A 65 -11.85 -25.80 -5.28
C ASP A 65 -12.25 -24.47 -4.62
N CYS A 66 -11.68 -23.33 -5.03
CA CYS A 66 -11.97 -22.03 -4.42
C CYS A 66 -11.69 -21.95 -2.91
N SER A 67 -10.81 -22.80 -2.37
CA SER A 67 -10.44 -22.78 -0.94
C SER A 67 -9.44 -21.68 -0.58
N LEU A 68 -8.66 -21.21 -1.56
CA LEU A 68 -7.69 -20.14 -1.35
C LEU A 68 -8.38 -18.81 -1.54
N ARG A 69 -8.17 -17.86 -0.62
CA ARG A 69 -8.60 -16.48 -0.81
C ARG A 69 -7.70 -15.78 -1.81
N THR A 70 -8.15 -14.67 -2.36
CA THR A 70 -7.29 -13.67 -3.01
C THR A 70 -7.09 -12.49 -2.07
N CYS A 71 -5.99 -11.77 -2.25
CA CYS A 71 -5.75 -10.54 -1.50
C CYS A 71 -6.32 -9.31 -2.21
N PRO A 72 -6.46 -8.18 -1.50
CA PRO A 72 -6.82 -6.91 -2.10
C PRO A 72 -5.88 -6.51 -3.24
N PHE A 73 -6.44 -5.86 -4.25
CA PHE A 73 -5.72 -5.32 -5.39
C PHE A 73 -5.61 -3.81 -5.26
N GLY A 74 -4.52 -3.27 -5.77
CA GLY A 74 -4.33 -1.83 -5.92
C GLY A 74 -3.30 -1.57 -7.02
N ASN A 75 -3.24 -0.35 -7.55
CA ASN A 75 -2.32 -0.03 -8.65
C ASN A 75 -0.88 -0.42 -8.28
N ALA A 76 -0.22 -1.15 -9.17
CA ALA A 76 1.11 -1.68 -8.93
C ALA A 76 2.15 -0.58 -8.68
N TRP A 77 3.00 -0.74 -7.68
CA TRP A 77 4.14 0.18 -7.47
C TRP A 77 5.16 0.11 -8.61
N VAL A 78 5.40 -1.10 -9.10
CA VAL A 78 6.32 -1.38 -10.19
C VAL A 78 5.64 -2.40 -11.10
N GLN A 79 5.64 -2.10 -12.39
CA GLN A 79 5.24 -3.05 -13.42
C GLN A 79 6.01 -2.81 -14.72
N VAL A 80 6.04 -3.84 -15.56
CA VAL A 80 6.44 -3.66 -16.97
C VAL A 80 5.30 -2.89 -17.65
N PRO A 81 5.56 -1.76 -18.32
CA PRO A 81 4.53 -1.01 -19.03
C PRO A 81 3.83 -1.87 -20.08
N SER A 82 2.49 -1.83 -20.09
CA SER A 82 1.66 -2.63 -21.00
C SER A 82 1.44 -1.93 -22.35
N ALA A 83 1.54 -0.60 -22.38
CA ALA A 83 1.50 0.23 -23.58
C ALA A 83 2.09 1.64 -23.30
N THR A 84 2.13 2.50 -24.32
CA THR A 84 2.51 3.91 -24.16
C THR A 84 1.61 4.61 -23.14
N ASN A 85 2.20 5.21 -22.11
CA ASN A 85 1.50 5.84 -20.99
C ASN A 85 0.56 4.89 -20.20
N ALA A 86 0.71 3.57 -20.35
CA ALA A 86 -0.01 2.56 -19.58
C ALA A 86 0.96 1.87 -18.61
N GLY A 87 1.10 2.51 -17.44
CA GLY A 87 1.46 1.88 -16.17
C GLY A 87 0.16 1.64 -15.40
N HIS A 88 0.11 1.85 -14.11
CA HIS A 88 0.32 0.94 -13.02
C HIS A 88 -0.95 0.10 -12.83
N ASP A 89 -1.07 -1.00 -13.54
CA ASP A 89 -2.26 -1.85 -13.54
C ASP A 89 -2.50 -2.42 -12.14
N LEU A 90 -3.74 -2.82 -11.88
CA LEU A 90 -4.13 -3.41 -10.60
C LEU A 90 -3.38 -4.73 -10.38
N ALA A 91 -2.72 -4.82 -9.23
CA ALA A 91 -1.97 -5.99 -8.84
C ALA A 91 -2.32 -6.43 -7.41
N GLU A 92 -2.29 -7.74 -7.18
CA GLU A 92 -2.48 -8.34 -5.85
C GLU A 92 -1.41 -7.80 -4.91
N CYS A 93 -1.81 -7.22 -3.79
CA CYS A 93 -0.92 -6.52 -2.87
C CYS A 93 -0.05 -5.45 -3.54
N SER A 94 -0.53 -4.80 -4.61
CA SER A 94 0.13 -3.71 -5.34
C SER A 94 1.58 -4.02 -5.76
N ASN A 95 1.91 -5.30 -5.95
CA ASN A 95 3.29 -5.80 -6.16
C ASN A 95 4.28 -5.39 -5.06
N ARG A 96 3.78 -5.11 -3.85
CA ARG A 96 4.56 -4.65 -2.71
C ARG A 96 4.22 -5.31 -1.39
N GLY A 97 3.73 -6.54 -1.48
CA GLY A 97 3.55 -7.44 -0.37
C GLY A 97 3.36 -8.87 -0.86
N ASN A 98 3.39 -9.80 0.09
CA ASN A 98 3.06 -11.19 -0.13
C ASN A 98 1.63 -11.45 0.34
N CYS A 99 0.84 -12.12 -0.49
CA CYS A 99 -0.50 -12.53 -0.11
C CYS A 99 -0.48 -13.81 0.71
N ASP A 100 -1.06 -13.77 1.92
CA ASP A 100 -1.44 -14.99 2.63
C ASP A 100 -2.80 -15.47 2.13
N TYR A 101 -2.78 -16.48 1.28
CA TYR A 101 -3.99 -17.03 0.66
C TYR A 101 -4.92 -17.78 1.62
N SER A 102 -4.50 -18.06 2.86
CA SER A 102 -5.39 -18.65 3.87
C SER A 102 -6.31 -17.60 4.50
N THR A 103 -5.82 -16.36 4.63
CA THR A 103 -6.54 -15.24 5.26
C THR A 103 -7.05 -14.21 4.24
N GLY A 104 -6.43 -14.12 3.07
CA GLY A 104 -6.68 -13.08 2.08
C GLY A 104 -6.10 -11.72 2.48
N HIS A 105 -5.08 -11.70 3.33
CA HIS A 105 -4.40 -10.49 3.78
C HIS A 105 -3.00 -10.35 3.17
N CYS A 106 -2.66 -9.12 2.80
CA CYS A 106 -1.32 -8.77 2.34
C CYS A 106 -0.39 -8.57 3.53
N THR A 107 0.77 -9.22 3.51
CA THR A 107 1.92 -8.85 4.33
C THR A 107 2.80 -7.91 3.52
N CYS A 108 2.75 -6.61 3.84
CA CYS A 108 3.47 -5.60 3.08
C CYS A 108 4.97 -5.66 3.31
N TYR A 109 5.73 -5.27 2.28
CA TYR A 109 7.16 -5.07 2.40
C TYR A 109 7.47 -3.82 3.23
N PRO A 110 8.66 -3.72 3.86
CA PRO A 110 9.00 -2.58 4.70
C PRO A 110 8.82 -1.23 3.99
N GLY A 111 8.18 -0.28 4.68
CA GLY A 111 7.89 1.06 4.16
C GLY A 111 6.61 1.16 3.33
N TYR A 112 5.79 0.09 3.27
CA TYR A 112 4.52 0.07 2.58
C TYR A 112 3.41 -0.42 3.50
N GLU A 113 2.24 0.18 3.37
CA GLU A 113 1.05 -0.14 4.16
C GLU A 113 -0.22 -0.02 3.33
N GLY A 114 -1.37 -0.21 3.99
CA GLY A 114 -2.68 -0.32 3.35
C GLY A 114 -3.10 -1.77 3.16
N LYS A 115 -4.36 -1.98 2.78
CA LYS A 115 -4.94 -3.33 2.67
C LYS A 115 -4.31 -4.14 1.52
N ALA A 116 -3.85 -3.43 0.49
CA ALA A 116 -3.18 -3.93 -0.69
C ALA A 116 -1.71 -3.46 -0.75
N CYS A 117 -1.11 -2.93 0.32
CA CYS A 117 0.23 -2.34 0.29
C CYS A 117 0.36 -1.19 -0.75
N GLU A 118 -0.75 -0.50 -0.98
CA GLU A 118 -0.94 0.45 -2.07
C GLU A 118 -0.36 1.84 -1.82
N ARG A 119 0.10 2.11 -0.58
CA ARG A 119 0.68 3.39 -0.17
C ARG A 119 1.94 3.20 0.69
N THR A 120 2.81 4.19 0.74
CA THR A 120 3.99 4.16 1.63
C THR A 120 3.60 4.42 3.08
N GLU A 121 4.43 3.98 4.02
CA GLU A 121 4.30 4.39 5.41
C GLU A 121 4.81 5.83 5.59
N CYS A 122 4.22 6.57 6.52
CA CYS A 122 4.81 7.84 6.94
C CYS A 122 6.05 7.59 7.81
N PRO A 123 7.17 8.29 7.56
CA PRO A 123 8.38 8.15 8.36
C PRO A 123 8.10 8.37 9.85
N ASN A 124 8.53 7.42 10.69
CA ASN A 124 8.38 7.45 12.15
C ASN A 124 6.98 7.81 12.66
N ASN A 125 5.93 7.50 11.89
CA ASN A 125 4.55 7.91 12.18
C ASN A 125 4.43 9.41 12.52
N CYS A 126 5.15 10.24 11.77
CA CYS A 126 5.25 11.69 11.97
C CYS A 126 5.65 12.10 13.38
N ASN A 127 6.39 11.24 14.10
CA ASN A 127 6.78 11.39 15.51
C ASN A 127 5.62 11.75 16.46
N ALA A 128 4.37 11.44 16.08
CA ALA A 128 3.16 11.92 16.75
C ALA A 128 3.09 13.45 16.90
N ARG A 129 3.67 14.18 15.93
CA ARG A 129 3.71 15.66 15.82
C ARG A 129 3.24 16.14 14.45
N GLY A 130 2.27 15.43 13.90
CA GLY A 130 1.73 15.71 12.60
C GLY A 130 0.75 14.63 12.17
N ILE A 131 0.21 14.83 10.97
CA ILE A 131 -0.78 13.95 10.37
C ILE A 131 -0.17 13.32 9.13
N CYS A 132 -0.28 12.00 9.02
CA CYS A 132 0.13 11.26 7.83
C CYS A 132 -0.91 11.47 6.72
N LEU A 133 -0.50 12.11 5.64
CA LEU A 133 -1.37 12.48 4.51
C LEU A 133 -0.76 12.04 3.18
N THR A 134 -1.58 11.95 2.15
CA THR A 134 -1.10 11.72 0.79
C THR A 134 -0.37 12.96 0.27
N LEU A 135 0.59 12.78 -0.63
CA LEU A 135 1.31 13.87 -1.29
C LEU A 135 0.35 14.88 -1.93
N ALA A 136 -0.69 14.39 -2.62
CA ALA A 136 -1.71 15.24 -3.22
C ALA A 136 -2.46 16.09 -2.19
N ALA A 137 -2.79 15.54 -1.02
CA ALA A 137 -3.45 16.28 0.04
C ALA A 137 -2.54 17.36 0.66
N ILE A 138 -1.25 17.05 0.85
CA ILE A 138 -0.25 18.02 1.35
C ILE A 138 -0.13 19.21 0.39
N ILE A 139 0.00 18.94 -0.92
CA ILE A 139 0.10 20.00 -1.95
C ILE A 139 -1.17 20.84 -2.01
N ALA A 140 -2.35 20.21 -1.91
CA ALA A 140 -3.63 20.92 -1.90
C ALA A 140 -3.80 21.82 -0.66
N GLY A 141 -3.17 21.47 0.46
CA GLY A 141 -3.18 22.27 1.70
C GLY A 141 -2.11 23.36 1.78
N ALA A 142 -1.24 23.50 0.77
CA ALA A 142 -0.15 24.47 0.80
C ALA A 142 -0.66 25.93 0.73
N PRO A 143 -0.01 26.89 1.43
CA PRO A 143 -0.41 28.30 1.39
C PRO A 143 -0.38 28.92 -0.01
N VAL A 144 0.55 28.43 -0.85
CA VAL A 144 0.62 28.73 -2.29
C VAL A 144 0.50 27.40 -3.01
N VAL A 145 -0.67 27.15 -3.60
CA VAL A 145 -0.94 25.90 -4.32
C VAL A 145 -0.32 26.01 -5.73
N PRO A 146 0.69 25.20 -6.07
CA PRO A 146 1.36 25.26 -7.38
C PRO A 146 0.51 24.66 -8.52
N GLY A 147 -0.69 24.16 -8.22
CA GLY A 147 -1.60 23.45 -9.12
C GLY A 147 -1.91 22.03 -8.60
N PRO A 148 -2.90 21.34 -9.18
CA PRO A 148 -3.23 19.98 -8.78
C PRO A 148 -2.08 19.02 -9.13
N TYR A 149 -1.63 18.25 -8.14
CA TYR A 149 -0.66 17.18 -8.36
C TYR A 149 -1.37 15.96 -8.99
N ALA A 150 -1.27 15.85 -10.31
CA ALA A 150 -1.99 14.84 -11.10
C ALA A 150 -1.16 13.59 -11.44
N ALA A 151 0.02 13.43 -10.84
CA ALA A 151 0.81 12.22 -11.05
C ALA A 151 0.16 11.02 -10.33
N TRP A 152 0.35 9.82 -10.90
CA TRP A 152 -0.30 8.57 -10.46
C TRP A 152 -0.02 8.20 -9.00
N ASP A 153 1.12 8.66 -8.47
CA ASP A 153 1.61 8.37 -7.12
C ASP A 153 1.14 9.39 -6.08
N GLY A 154 0.38 10.41 -6.48
CA GLY A 154 -0.12 11.45 -5.58
C GLY A 154 -0.94 10.94 -4.40
N VAL A 155 -1.62 9.81 -4.55
CA VAL A 155 -2.38 9.12 -3.50
C VAL A 155 -1.68 7.89 -2.94
N LYS A 156 -0.45 7.62 -3.38
CA LYS A 156 0.35 6.45 -2.96
C LYS A 156 1.53 6.86 -2.10
N GLN A 157 2.16 7.98 -2.41
CA GLN A 157 3.18 8.59 -1.58
C GLN A 157 2.52 9.26 -0.39
N MET A 158 2.91 8.81 0.80
CA MET A 158 2.51 9.39 2.07
C MET A 158 3.62 10.27 2.62
N GLY A 159 3.24 11.36 3.27
CA GLY A 159 4.15 12.28 3.94
C GLY A 159 3.52 12.87 5.19
N CYS A 160 4.35 13.52 6.00
CA CYS A 160 3.89 14.14 7.23
C CYS A 160 3.56 15.61 7.02
N TYR A 161 2.33 15.99 7.37
CA TYR A 161 1.94 17.38 7.57
C TYR A 161 2.12 17.72 9.05
N CYS A 162 3.15 18.51 9.34
CA CYS A 162 3.59 18.74 10.72
C CYS A 162 2.71 19.74 11.47
N ASP A 163 2.62 19.54 12.79
CA ASP A 163 2.01 20.51 13.68
C ASP A 163 2.83 21.81 13.72
N GLN A 164 2.19 22.91 14.14
CA GLN A 164 2.85 24.20 14.25
C GLN A 164 4.10 24.11 15.13
N GLY A 165 5.23 24.60 14.61
CA GLY A 165 6.52 24.59 15.29
C GLY A 165 7.39 23.35 15.02
N TYR A 166 6.95 22.44 14.14
CA TYR A 166 7.73 21.28 13.70
C TYR A 166 7.86 21.24 12.17
N ARG A 167 8.95 20.64 11.69
CA ARG A 167 9.23 20.36 10.27
C ARG A 167 9.98 19.04 10.11
N GLY A 168 10.34 18.81 8.85
CA GLY A 168 11.14 17.70 8.41
C GLY A 168 10.25 16.63 7.81
N PRO A 169 10.85 15.55 7.27
CA PRO A 169 10.11 14.48 6.64
C PRO A 169 9.20 13.72 7.61
N ASP A 170 9.50 13.78 8.91
CA ASP A 170 8.83 13.04 9.98
C ASP A 170 8.40 13.91 11.17
N CYS A 171 8.47 15.24 11.04
CA CYS A 171 8.13 16.19 12.11
C CYS A 171 8.98 16.08 13.39
N SER A 172 10.18 15.50 13.31
CA SER A 172 11.11 15.43 14.46
C SER A 172 11.85 16.74 14.72
N LEU A 173 11.99 17.60 13.71
CA LEU A 173 12.77 18.83 13.78
C LEU A 173 11.87 19.99 14.23
N LYS A 174 12.42 20.91 15.02
CA LYS A 174 11.71 22.14 15.42
C LYS A 174 11.92 23.29 14.45
N GLU A 175 10.90 24.11 14.31
CA GLU A 175 10.94 25.29 13.46
C GLU A 175 11.71 26.41 14.13
N CYS A 176 12.74 26.89 13.44
CA CYS A 176 13.41 28.10 13.83
C CYS A 176 12.64 29.32 13.34
N PRO A 177 12.64 30.42 14.11
CA PRO A 177 12.12 31.68 13.64
C PRO A 177 12.90 32.14 12.39
N SER A 178 12.19 32.83 11.52
CA SER A 178 12.76 33.42 10.32
C SER A 178 12.25 34.84 10.17
N GLY A 179 13.12 35.73 9.71
CA GLY A 179 12.80 37.12 9.37
C GLY A 179 13.38 37.50 8.01
N ASN A 180 13.22 38.76 7.63
CA ASN A 180 13.85 39.28 6.43
C ASN A 180 15.37 39.34 6.61
N ASP A 181 16.11 39.12 5.52
CA ASP A 181 17.55 39.31 5.56
C ASP A 181 17.86 40.81 5.63
N VAL A 182 18.62 41.24 6.63
CA VAL A 182 19.00 42.65 6.85
C VAL A 182 19.84 43.25 5.72
N LEU A 183 20.47 42.40 4.91
CA LEU A 183 21.22 42.83 3.73
C LEU A 183 20.40 42.73 2.43
N LEU A 184 19.07 42.57 2.55
CA LEU A 184 18.13 42.42 1.44
C LEU A 184 18.42 41.21 0.54
N ALA A 185 19.13 40.20 1.06
CA ALA A 185 19.27 38.91 0.40
C ALA A 185 18.06 38.01 0.69
N PHE A 186 18.19 36.72 0.40
CA PHE A 186 17.16 35.72 0.65
C PHE A 186 17.03 35.42 2.17
N GLY A 187 15.92 35.85 2.76
CA GLY A 187 15.48 35.56 4.13
C GLY A 187 14.22 34.69 4.18
N GLN A 188 13.27 35.06 5.02
CA GLN A 188 12.02 34.32 5.26
C GLN A 188 11.22 33.99 4.00
N ASP A 189 11.11 34.91 3.06
CA ASP A 189 10.34 34.72 1.82
C ASP A 189 10.89 33.59 0.93
N GLN A 190 12.11 33.13 1.20
CA GLN A 190 12.74 32.00 0.51
C GLN A 190 12.93 30.79 1.44
N GLY A 191 12.24 30.76 2.58
CA GLY A 191 12.30 29.66 3.55
C GLY A 191 13.66 29.51 4.23
N ARG A 192 14.43 30.61 4.36
CA ARG A 192 15.75 30.58 5.01
C ARG A 192 15.60 30.77 6.52
N ASP A 193 15.93 29.75 7.29
CA ASP A 193 15.94 29.82 8.75
C ASP A 193 16.85 30.97 9.25
N CYS A 194 16.49 31.54 10.41
CA CYS A 194 17.31 32.55 11.09
C CYS A 194 17.69 33.74 10.19
N GLY A 195 16.73 34.21 9.37
CA GLY A 195 16.92 35.35 8.47
C GLY A 195 18.04 35.17 7.45
N GLY A 196 18.55 33.94 7.28
CA GLY A 196 19.73 33.65 6.48
C GLY A 196 21.07 34.07 7.11
N ARG A 197 21.09 34.51 8.38
CA ARG A 197 22.26 35.01 9.13
C ARG A 197 22.53 34.27 10.43
N GLY A 198 21.95 33.09 10.59
CA GLY A 198 22.26 32.18 11.69
C GLY A 198 22.11 30.73 11.28
N LYS A 199 22.50 29.84 12.19
CA LYS A 199 22.23 28.40 12.10
C LYS A 199 21.03 28.06 12.99
N CYS A 200 20.11 27.27 12.45
CA CYS A 200 19.02 26.73 13.25
C CYS A 200 19.51 25.52 14.05
N ASN A 201 19.29 25.53 15.36
CA ASN A 201 19.34 24.33 16.18
C ASN A 201 17.96 23.64 16.11
N TYR A 202 17.84 22.58 15.32
CA TYR A 202 16.57 21.88 15.11
C TYR A 202 16.09 21.06 16.33
N GLU A 203 16.90 20.91 17.38
CA GLU A 203 16.49 20.27 18.63
C GLU A 203 15.79 21.27 19.58
N THR A 204 16.24 22.53 19.60
CA THR A 204 15.68 23.58 20.45
C THR A 204 14.68 24.48 19.72
N GLY A 205 14.85 24.67 18.41
CA GLY A 205 14.13 25.66 17.61
C GLY A 205 14.72 27.07 17.70
N GLU A 206 15.97 27.19 18.19
CA GLU A 206 16.64 28.47 18.42
C GLU A 206 17.70 28.75 17.35
N CYS A 207 17.91 30.04 17.07
CA CYS A 207 18.89 30.51 16.11
C CYS A 207 20.22 30.89 16.78
N GLU A 208 21.30 30.33 16.27
CA GLU A 208 22.67 30.76 16.57
C GLU A 208 23.13 31.78 15.52
N CYS A 209 23.08 33.07 15.85
CA CYS A 209 23.42 34.14 14.91
C CYS A 209 24.92 34.20 14.61
N PHE A 210 25.26 34.51 13.35
CA PHE A 210 26.63 34.79 12.97
C PHE A 210 27.12 36.11 13.61
N PRO A 211 28.45 36.29 13.78
CA PRO A 211 29.00 37.52 14.36
C PRO A 211 28.48 38.79 13.66
N GLY A 212 28.09 39.79 14.45
CA GLY A 212 27.51 41.05 13.96
C GLY A 212 25.99 41.00 13.71
N TYR A 213 25.34 39.84 13.91
CA TYR A 213 23.89 39.69 13.81
C TYR A 213 23.28 39.27 15.14
N TYR A 214 22.07 39.74 15.44
CA TYR A 214 21.37 39.45 16.69
C TYR A 214 19.85 39.44 16.50
N GLY A 215 19.12 39.13 17.58
CA GLY A 215 17.68 38.91 17.57
C GLY A 215 17.33 37.42 17.51
N THR A 216 16.08 37.08 17.79
CA THR A 216 15.63 35.67 17.79
C THR A 216 15.70 35.04 16.40
N ALA A 217 15.60 35.84 15.35
CA ALA A 217 15.68 35.41 13.95
C ALA A 217 16.95 35.89 13.23
N CYS A 218 17.95 36.44 13.94
CA CYS A 218 19.17 37.01 13.37
C CYS A 218 18.92 38.07 12.27
N ASP A 219 17.81 38.79 12.39
CA ASP A 219 17.28 39.77 11.45
C ASP A 219 17.61 41.22 11.87
N SER A 220 18.62 41.39 12.71
CA SER A 220 19.19 42.69 13.08
C SER A 220 20.71 42.67 12.98
N GLN A 221 21.30 43.76 12.51
CA GLN A 221 22.76 43.92 12.40
C GLN A 221 23.28 44.96 13.39
N THR A 222 24.39 44.66 14.06
CA THR A 222 25.16 45.62 14.84
C THR A 222 26.48 45.92 14.15
N THR A 223 26.93 47.18 14.23
CA THR A 223 28.28 47.59 13.80
C THR A 223 29.31 47.49 14.92
N VAL A 224 28.86 47.14 16.13
CA VAL A 224 29.70 46.99 17.31
C VAL A 224 30.09 45.52 17.43
N ASN A 225 31.38 45.23 17.22
CA ASN A 225 32.00 43.92 17.46
C ASN A 225 32.15 43.66 18.96
#